data_AF-A0A257M590-F1
#
_entry.id   AF-A0A257M590-F1
#
_cell.length_a   1.000
_cell.length_b   1.000
_cell.length_c   1.000
_cell.angle_alpha   90.00
_cell.angle_beta   90.00
_cell.angle_gamma   90.00
#
_symmetry.space_group_name_H-M   'P 1'
#
loop_
_entity.id
_entity.type
_entity.pdbx_description
1 polymer ?
#
loop_
_entity_poly.entity_id
_entity_poly.type
_entity_poly.pdbx_seq_one_letter_code
_entity_poly.pdbx_strand_id
1 'polypeptide(L)'
;MRNTLLTAIADAGGTYVTDVFHEFSPHGLSGIIVIAESHVALHTWPENDFAALDVFSCTKALDQNLIIARLGEWLKTEARHVQEHERGGVQLLPAERVSPA
;
A
#
# COMPACT_ATOMS: atom_id res chain seq x y z
N MET A 1 -5.95 3.84 13.39
CA MET A 1 -5.06 3.79 12.22
C MET A 1 -4.41 2.42 12.04
N ARG A 2 -3.42 2.03 12.88
CA ARG A 2 -2.69 0.76 12.73
C ARG A 2 -3.60 -0.46 12.53
N ASN A 3 -4.54 -0.67 13.45
CA ASN A 3 -5.47 -1.80 13.35
C ASN A 3 -6.38 -1.71 12.11
N THR A 4 -6.84 -0.51 11.75
CA THR A 4 -7.63 -0.28 10.54
C THR A 4 -6.88 -0.76 9.29
N LEU A 5 -5.60 -0.39 9.15
CA LEU A 5 -4.77 -0.80 8.03
C LEU A 5 -4.50 -2.31 8.05
N LEU A 6 -4.19 -2.90 9.20
CA LEU A 6 -3.93 -4.34 9.31
C LEU A 6 -5.17 -5.17 8.95
N THR A 7 -6.36 -4.78 9.42
CA THR A 7 -7.61 -5.42 9.03
C THR A 7 -7.89 -5.23 7.54
N ALA A 8 -7.70 -4.02 7.01
CA ALA A 8 -7.93 -3.77 5.58
C ALA A 8 -6.97 -4.58 4.69
N ILE A 9 -5.70 -4.73 5.08
CA ILE A 9 -4.73 -5.56 4.39
C ILE A 9 -5.14 -7.03 4.42
N ALA A 10 -5.57 -7.54 5.59
CA ALA A 10 -6.02 -8.92 5.72
C ALA A 10 -7.27 -9.18 4.87
N ASP A 11 -8.27 -8.30 4.93
CA ASP A 11 -9.49 -8.38 4.12
C ASP A 11 -9.18 -8.30 2.61
N ALA A 12 -8.14 -7.56 2.23
CA ALA A 12 -7.68 -7.42 0.85
C ALA A 12 -6.86 -8.61 0.35
N GLY A 13 -6.67 -9.66 1.15
CA GLY A 13 -5.87 -10.84 0.80
C GLY A 13 -4.36 -10.66 1.00
N GLY A 14 -3.94 -9.60 1.70
CA GLY A 14 -2.55 -9.33 2.01
C GLY A 14 -2.02 -10.19 3.15
N THR A 15 -0.76 -10.59 3.05
CA THR A 15 -0.06 -11.33 4.11
C THR A 15 0.85 -10.38 4.88
N TYR A 16 0.49 -10.09 6.13
CA TYR A 16 1.29 -9.27 7.05
C TYR A 16 2.62 -9.96 7.39
N VAL A 17 3.71 -9.16 7.43
CA VAL A 17 5.04 -9.60 7.89
C VAL A 17 5.45 -8.87 9.16
N THR A 18 5.48 -7.53 9.12
CA THR A 18 5.83 -6.67 10.27
C THR A 18 5.35 -5.25 10.03
N ASP A 19 5.42 -4.39 11.04
CA ASP A 19 5.14 -2.97 10.91
C ASP A 19 5.95 -2.12 11.89
N VAL A 20 6.10 -0.84 11.55
CA VAL A 20 6.57 0.20 12.47
C VAL A 20 5.70 1.44 12.29
N PHE A 21 5.32 2.04 13.42
CA PHE A 21 4.57 3.29 13.47
C PHE A 21 5.28 4.26 14.40
N HIS A 22 5.29 5.53 14.02
CA HIS A 22 5.83 6.62 14.80
C HIS A 22 4.80 7.77 14.84
N GLU A 23 4.37 8.11 16.04
CA GLU A 23 3.53 9.27 16.32
C GLU A 23 4.42 10.48 16.59
N PHE A 24 4.19 11.57 15.86
CA PHE A 24 4.90 12.82 16.04
C PHE A 24 4.17 13.71 17.05
N SER A 25 4.94 14.55 17.74
CA SER A 25 4.42 15.62 18.59
C SER A 25 4.50 16.95 17.84
N PRO A 26 3.44 17.77 17.83
CA PRO A 26 2.18 17.61 18.57
C PRO A 26 1.13 16.71 17.90
N HIS A 27 1.30 16.41 16.61
CA HIS A 27 0.39 15.55 15.82
C HIS A 27 1.12 14.97 14.62
N GLY A 28 0.47 14.02 13.94
CA GLY A 28 0.99 13.33 12.76
C GLY A 28 1.45 11.91 13.06
N LEU A 29 1.41 11.08 12.02
CA LEU A 29 1.77 9.66 12.09
C LEU A 29 2.55 9.30 10.82
N SER A 30 3.64 8.55 10.98
CA SER A 30 4.23 7.78 9.90
C SER A 30 4.17 6.30 10.24
N GLY A 31 3.71 5.49 9.30
CA GLY A 31 3.58 4.05 9.47
C GLY A 31 3.96 3.31 8.20
N ILE A 32 4.66 2.19 8.36
CA ILE A 32 4.91 1.25 7.27
C ILE A 32 4.57 -0.16 7.74
N ILE A 33 3.83 -0.88 6.90
CA ILE A 33 3.49 -2.28 7.06
C ILE A 33 4.19 -3.03 5.94
N VAL A 34 5.10 -3.91 6.31
CA VAL A 34 5.71 -4.85 5.36
C VAL A 34 4.74 -6.00 5.18
N ILE A 35 4.43 -6.29 3.91
CA ILE A 35 3.64 -7.45 3.51
C ILE A 35 4.56 -8.44 2.76
N ALA A 36 4.09 -9.68 2.54
CA ALA A 36 4.91 -10.72 1.93
C ALA A 36 5.55 -10.29 0.59
N GLU A 37 4.90 -9.40 -0.14
CA GLU A 37 5.40 -8.87 -1.41
C GLU A 37 5.27 -7.35 -1.49
N SER A 38 6.22 -6.63 -0.89
CA SER A 38 6.36 -5.16 -0.87
C SER A 38 5.84 -4.49 0.42
N HIS A 39 4.92 -3.52 0.37
CA HIS A 39 4.56 -2.72 1.56
C HIS A 39 3.29 -1.87 1.41
N VAL A 40 2.74 -1.44 2.54
CA VAL A 40 1.77 -0.34 2.66
C VAL A 40 2.36 0.73 3.56
N ALA A 41 2.46 1.97 3.09
CA ALA A 41 2.99 3.10 3.86
C ALA A 41 1.94 4.21 4.00
N LEU A 42 1.92 4.87 5.16
CA LEU A 42 0.99 5.94 5.48
C LEU A 42 1.72 7.07 6.20
N HIS A 43 1.48 8.30 5.74
CA HIS A 43 1.91 9.53 6.39
C HIS A 43 0.70 10.46 6.58
N THR A 44 0.57 11.09 7.76
CA THR A 44 -0.54 12.01 8.05
C THR A 44 -0.04 13.38 8.52
N TRP A 45 -0.76 14.42 8.08
CA TRP A 45 -0.63 15.82 8.48
C TRP A 45 -2.00 16.33 8.91
N PRO A 46 -2.41 16.08 10.16
CA PRO A 46 -3.70 16.54 10.67
C PRO A 46 -3.93 18.05 10.56
N GLU A 47 -2.87 18.85 10.67
CA GLU A 47 -2.90 20.30 10.48
C GLU A 47 -3.29 20.76 9.07
N ASN A 48 -3.24 19.84 8.10
CA ASN A 48 -3.62 20.07 6.70
C ASN A 48 -4.82 19.21 6.27
N ASP A 49 -5.47 18.49 7.20
CA ASP A 49 -6.50 17.49 6.90
C ASP A 49 -6.06 16.51 5.79
N PHE A 50 -4.78 16.12 5.82
CA PHE A 50 -4.14 15.38 4.72
C PHE A 50 -3.51 14.07 5.19
N ALA A 51 -3.60 13.06 4.32
CA ALA A 51 -2.88 11.80 4.46
C ALA A 51 -2.38 11.33 3.09
N ALA A 52 -1.16 10.81 3.06
CA ALA A 52 -0.57 10.14 1.91
C ALA A 52 -0.51 8.64 2.19
N LEU A 53 -1.07 7.83 1.28
CA LEU A 53 -1.08 6.37 1.35
C LEU A 53 -0.39 5.81 0.11
N ASP A 54 0.59 4.94 0.34
CA ASP A 54 1.20 4.11 -0.69
C ASP A 54 0.79 2.65 -0.47
N VAL A 55 0.22 2.02 -1.49
CA VAL A 55 -0.06 0.58 -1.52
C VAL A 55 0.78 -0.02 -2.64
N PHE A 56 1.81 -0.77 -2.27
CA PHE A 56 2.69 -1.44 -3.23
C PHE A 56 2.55 -2.95 -3.02
N SER A 57 2.10 -3.65 -4.06
CA SER A 57 2.08 -5.11 -4.12
C SER A 57 2.71 -5.64 -5.40
N CYS A 58 3.38 -6.79 -5.35
CA CYS A 58 3.81 -7.54 -6.55
C CYS A 58 2.72 -8.47 -7.09
N THR A 59 1.76 -8.85 -6.24
CA THR A 59 0.65 -9.74 -6.63
C THR A 59 -0.60 -8.96 -6.98
N LYS A 60 -1.31 -9.45 -8.01
CA LYS A 60 -2.66 -9.00 -8.38
C LYS A 60 -3.74 -9.51 -7.42
N ALA A 61 -3.38 -10.41 -6.50
CA ALA A 61 -4.31 -10.95 -5.51
C ALA A 61 -4.63 -9.95 -4.38
N LEU A 62 -3.80 -8.91 -4.18
CA LEU A 62 -4.08 -7.88 -3.19
C LEU A 62 -5.08 -6.85 -3.75
N ASP A 63 -6.24 -6.74 -3.12
CA ASP A 63 -7.21 -5.69 -3.45
C ASP A 63 -6.78 -4.34 -2.84
N GLN A 64 -6.00 -3.58 -3.62
CA GLN A 64 -5.51 -2.26 -3.20
C GLN A 64 -6.66 -1.27 -2.98
N ASN A 65 -7.75 -1.38 -3.77
CA ASN A 65 -8.91 -0.50 -3.68
C ASN A 65 -9.65 -0.70 -2.36
N LEU A 66 -9.70 -1.93 -1.84
CA LEU A 66 -10.26 -2.19 -0.52
C LEU A 66 -9.46 -1.48 0.58
N ILE A 67 -8.14 -1.50 0.52
CA ILE A 67 -7.28 -0.80 1.49
C ILE A 67 -7.52 0.72 1.44
N ILE A 68 -7.51 1.29 0.24
CA ILE A 68 -7.80 2.72 0.01
C ILE A 68 -9.19 3.09 0.54
N ALA A 69 -10.20 2.26 0.25
CA ALA A 69 -11.58 2.50 0.67
C ALA A 69 -11.73 2.48 2.19
N ARG A 70 -11.21 1.44 2.86
CA ARG A 70 -11.28 1.28 4.31
C ARG A 70 -10.56 2.40 5.05
N LEU A 71 -9.39 2.81 4.57
CA LEU A 71 -8.68 3.93 5.19
C LEU A 71 -9.46 5.22 5.01
N GLY A 72 -9.95 5.49 3.80
CA GLY A 72 -10.71 6.70 3.52
C GLY A 72 -12.05 6.77 4.27
N GLU A 73 -12.72 5.64 4.51
CA GLU A 73 -13.90 5.56 5.40
C GLU A 73 -13.54 5.93 6.85
N TRP A 74 -12.46 5.34 7.37
CA TRP A 74 -12.00 5.59 8.74
C TRP A 74 -11.57 7.05 8.95
N LEU A 75 -10.88 7.62 7.97
CA LEU A 75 -10.47 9.03 7.94
C LEU A 75 -11.60 9.99 7.60
N LYS A 76 -12.75 9.50 7.12
CA LYS A 76 -13.87 10.31 6.61
C LYS A 76 -13.43 11.29 5.51
N THR A 77 -12.59 10.82 4.59
CA THR A 77 -12.08 11.66 3.49
C THR A 77 -13.20 12.11 2.57
N GLU A 78 -13.26 13.41 2.26
CA GLU A 78 -14.20 13.94 1.26
C GLU A 78 -13.66 13.83 -0.17
N ALA A 79 -12.33 13.82 -0.34
CA ALA A 79 -11.66 13.73 -1.63
C ALA A 79 -10.49 12.75 -1.57
N ARG A 80 -10.20 12.09 -2.70
CA ARG A 80 -9.08 11.18 -2.88
C ARG A 80 -8.47 11.41 -4.27
N HIS A 81 -7.15 11.48 -4.34
CA HIS A 81 -6.42 11.46 -5.59
C HIS A 81 -5.55 10.20 -5.59
N VAL A 82 -5.79 9.29 -6.53
CA VAL A 82 -5.08 8.01 -6.64
C VAL A 82 -4.32 8.01 -7.96
N GLN A 83 -3.05 7.65 -7.89
CA GLN A 83 -2.21 7.40 -9.05
C GLN A 83 -1.67 5.98 -8.97
N GLU A 84 -1.85 5.22 -10.04
CA GLU A 84 -1.35 3.85 -10.14
C GLU A 84 -0.12 3.84 -11.04
N HIS A 85 0.91 3.12 -10.59
CA HIS A 85 2.16 2.98 -11.32
C HIS A 85 2.53 1.51 -11.40
N GLU A 86 2.62 0.96 -12.61
CA GLU A 86 3.22 -0.35 -12.83
C GLU A 86 4.72 -0.29 -12.53
N ARG A 87 5.21 -1.27 -11.77
CA ARG A 87 6.61 -1.36 -11.34
C ARG A 87 7.26 -2.61 -11.88
N GLY A 88 8.55 -2.53 -12.21
CA GLY A 88 9.33 -3.68 -12.65
C GLY A 88 9.08 -4.08 -14.10
N GLY A 89 8.91 -3.10 -15.01
CA GLY A 89 8.72 -3.27 -16.45
C GLY A 89 9.84 -4.04 -17.15
N VAL A 90 9.95 -5.34 -16.86
CA VAL A 90 10.65 -6.30 -17.69
C VAL A 90 9.71 -6.52 -18.87
N GLN A 91 10.02 -5.86 -19.99
CA GLN A 91 9.57 -6.36 -21.27
C GLN A 91 10.17 -7.77 -21.36
N LEU A 92 9.36 -8.80 -21.12
CA LEU A 92 9.76 -10.18 -21.35
C LEU A 92 10.13 -10.24 -22.84
N LEU A 93 11.42 -10.15 -23.14
CA LEU A 93 11.90 -10.47 -24.48
C LEU A 93 11.42 -11.90 -24.72
N PRO A 94 10.75 -12.17 -25.86
CA PRO A 94 10.30 -13.51 -26.16
C PRO A 94 11.53 -14.41 -26.05
N ALA A 95 11.42 -15.50 -25.28
CA ALA A 95 12.51 -16.45 -25.12
C ALA A 95 13.02 -16.83 -26.50
N GLU A 96 14.20 -16.34 -26.88
CA GLU A 96 14.86 -16.83 -28.09
C GLU A 96 14.97 -18.33 -27.89
N ARG A 97 14.34 -19.08 -28.81
CA ARG A 97 14.50 -20.52 -28.87
C ARG A 97 15.98 -20.78 -29.06
N VAL A 98 16.67 -21.14 -27.99
CA VAL A 98 17.97 -21.77 -28.09
C VAL A 98 17.70 -23.12 -28.75
N SER A 99 17.83 -23.18 -30.06
CA SER A 99 17.89 -24.42 -30.81
C SER A 99 19.14 -25.18 -30.34
N PRO A 100 19.01 -26.40 -29.81
CA PRO A 100 20.19 -27.18 -29.46
C PRO A 100 20.93 -27.54 -30.76
N ALA A 101 22.23 -27.23 -30.79
CA ALA A 101 23.17 -27.74 -31.78
C ALA A 101 23.49 -29.21 -31.52
#